data_AF-A0A4S4DL44-F1
#
_entry.id   AF-A0A4S4DL44-F1
#
_cell.length_a   1.000
_cell.length_b   1.000
_cell.length_c   1.000
_cell.angle_alpha   90.00
_cell.angle_beta   90.00
_cell.angle_gamma   90.00
#
_symmetry.space_group_name_H-M   'P 1'
#
loop_
_entity.id
_entity.type
_entity.pdbx_description
1 polymer ?
#
loop_
_entity_poly.entity_id
_entity_poly.type
_entity_poly.pdbx_seq_one_letter_code
_entity_poly.pdbx_strand_id
1 'polypeptide(L)'
;MGFKSKTSATTQINHRRVHTPFYQVEPASLTKTASVAHLHHSIYTSVLNKVFNSFRDKFGNFKKSLCEDTKGLLSLYEASYLLMEDESILEEARDFTAKHLKKESLDPNLGMLVSHALEHPLHWAMPRMKVRWFIDAYERRLDMNAKLLEFAKSDFNMLQAIHQEDLKHASRWDVNAAEQLPEYMKICFLGLFNTINEMAYATLKEHGVHILPYLKNKKARWSYSGCMPTLEEYLDHAWTSSSIPTLLTHAYFLSTNAITNEELECIEKCDDIIKWSSMVARHADDLGTSWDEVKRGDITKSIQIYMHETNVYVEDAKEHRNYLISEAWKKINEACVVNSSINGTFVEIVTNMARVSQFMYQHGDGHGHDIGGKNKERVTLLLIEPIPLK
;
A
#
# COMPACT_ATOMS: atom_id res chain seq x y z
N MET A 1 -20.68 -49.50 -27.02
CA MET A 1 -19.64 -49.35 -25.97
C MET A 1 -19.67 -47.91 -25.50
N GLY A 2 -20.13 -47.69 -24.26
CA GLY A 2 -20.46 -46.37 -23.73
C GLY A 2 -19.25 -45.61 -23.20
N PHE A 3 -19.13 -44.34 -23.60
CA PHE A 3 -18.25 -43.36 -22.95
C PHE A 3 -19.01 -42.73 -21.78
N LYS A 4 -18.58 -43.04 -20.55
CA LYS A 4 -19.07 -42.39 -19.33
C LYS A 4 -18.51 -40.96 -19.26
N SER A 5 -19.41 -39.98 -19.25
CA SER A 5 -19.12 -38.62 -18.81
C SER A 5 -18.80 -38.62 -17.32
N LYS A 6 -17.66 -38.04 -16.94
CA LYS A 6 -17.40 -37.64 -15.55
C LYS A 6 -17.79 -36.17 -15.42
N THR A 7 -18.98 -35.95 -14.87
CA THR A 7 -19.44 -34.67 -14.34
C THR A 7 -18.52 -34.23 -13.19
N SER A 8 -17.87 -33.08 -13.33
CA SER A 8 -17.19 -32.40 -12.23
C SER A 8 -18.24 -31.72 -11.36
N ALA A 9 -18.28 -32.10 -10.09
CA ALA A 9 -19.18 -31.51 -9.10
C ALA A 9 -18.59 -30.19 -8.60
N THR A 10 -19.08 -29.07 -9.14
CA THR A 10 -18.80 -27.73 -8.59
C THR A 10 -19.57 -27.59 -7.28
N THR A 11 -18.86 -27.66 -6.15
CA THR A 11 -19.44 -27.39 -4.83
C THR A 11 -19.66 -25.88 -4.70
N GLN A 12 -20.91 -25.43 -4.83
CA GLN A 12 -21.31 -24.07 -4.47
C GLN A 12 -21.21 -23.92 -2.95
N ILE A 13 -20.24 -23.12 -2.48
CA ILE A 13 -20.18 -22.67 -1.10
C ILE A 13 -21.22 -21.55 -0.95
N ASN A 14 -22.37 -21.89 -0.38
CA ASN A 14 -23.39 -20.93 0.02
C ASN A 14 -22.84 -20.00 1.13
N HIS A 15 -22.50 -18.76 0.80
CA HIS A 15 -22.30 -17.70 1.78
C HIS A 15 -23.67 -17.32 2.39
N ARG A 16 -24.13 -18.05 3.40
CA ARG A 16 -25.16 -17.54 4.30
C ARG A 16 -24.54 -16.41 5.12
N ARG A 17 -24.83 -15.16 4.74
CA ARG A 17 -24.66 -13.99 5.63
C ARG A 17 -25.53 -14.23 6.86
N VAL A 18 -24.89 -14.56 7.97
CA VAL A 18 -25.53 -14.54 9.28
C VAL A 18 -25.68 -13.07 9.67
N HIS A 19 -26.86 -12.51 9.43
CA HIS A 19 -27.25 -11.22 10.01
C HIS A 19 -27.52 -11.41 11.50
N THR A 20 -26.51 -11.15 12.33
CA THR A 20 -26.73 -10.88 13.76
C THR A 20 -27.08 -9.40 13.95
N PRO A 21 -28.20 -9.06 14.61
CA PRO A 21 -28.60 -7.67 14.81
C PRO A 21 -27.75 -7.03 15.92
N PHE A 22 -26.76 -6.21 15.53
CA PHE A 22 -25.97 -5.40 16.45
C PHE A 22 -26.70 -4.09 16.78
N TYR A 23 -27.57 -4.13 17.78
CA TYR A 23 -27.95 -2.92 18.54
C TYR A 23 -27.36 -3.03 19.94
N GLN A 24 -26.68 -1.96 20.37
CA GLN A 24 -26.01 -1.74 21.66
C GLN A 24 -24.58 -2.33 21.79
N VAL A 25 -23.60 -1.59 21.26
CA VAL A 25 -22.20 -1.70 21.74
C VAL A 25 -22.00 -0.63 22.80
N GLU A 26 -22.05 -1.00 24.08
CA GLU A 26 -21.43 -0.19 25.13
C GLU A 26 -19.90 -0.20 24.96
N PRO A 27 -19.19 0.93 25.19
CA PRO A 27 -17.74 1.00 25.01
C PRO A 27 -17.01 0.20 26.11
N ALA A 28 -16.80 -1.09 25.87
CA ALA A 28 -16.26 -2.00 26.88
C ALA A 28 -14.72 -1.96 27.05
N SER A 29 -13.95 -1.46 26.07
CA SER A 29 -12.55 -1.02 26.23
C SER A 29 -12.03 -0.29 24.99
N LEU A 30 -11.09 0.65 25.14
CA LEU A 30 -10.47 1.38 24.02
C LEU A 30 -9.79 0.42 23.03
N THR A 31 -9.15 -0.63 23.55
CA THR A 31 -8.52 -1.69 22.74
C THR A 31 -9.54 -2.42 21.86
N LYS A 32 -10.67 -2.85 22.41
CA LYS A 32 -11.72 -3.57 21.64
C LYS A 32 -12.33 -2.67 20.58
N THR A 33 -12.65 -1.44 20.96
CA THR A 33 -13.19 -0.42 20.06
C THR A 33 -12.27 -0.15 18.87
N ALA A 34 -10.98 0.08 19.12
CA ALA A 34 -10.03 0.38 18.08
C ALA A 34 -9.70 -0.86 17.21
N SER A 35 -9.72 -2.07 17.79
CA SER A 35 -9.58 -3.32 17.03
C SER A 35 -10.77 -3.56 16.10
N VAL A 36 -12.00 -3.22 16.53
CA VAL A 36 -13.20 -3.30 15.69
C VAL A 36 -13.17 -2.27 14.57
N ALA A 37 -12.71 -1.04 14.85
CA ALA A 37 -12.48 -0.02 13.82
C ALA A 37 -11.48 -0.51 12.76
N HIS A 38 -10.43 -1.22 13.18
CA HIS A 38 -9.44 -1.81 12.29
C HIS A 38 -9.98 -2.97 11.43
N LEU A 39 -10.90 -3.77 11.95
CA LEU A 39 -11.44 -4.96 11.27
C LEU A 39 -12.67 -4.68 10.38
N HIS A 40 -13.41 -3.61 10.65
CA HIS A 40 -14.68 -3.31 9.97
C HIS A 40 -14.71 -1.86 9.45
N HIS A 41 -13.82 -1.55 8.50
CA HIS A 41 -13.70 -0.24 7.85
C HIS A 41 -15.00 0.21 7.16
N SER A 42 -15.91 -0.72 6.82
CA SER A 42 -17.19 -0.43 6.17
C SER A 42 -18.34 -0.05 7.13
N ILE A 43 -18.09 0.08 8.45
CA ILE A 43 -19.14 0.39 9.44
C ILE A 43 -18.95 1.83 9.98
N TYR A 44 -19.44 2.76 9.17
CA TYR A 44 -19.95 4.09 9.50
C TYR A 44 -19.06 5.01 10.35
N THR A 45 -18.56 6.07 9.70
CA THR A 45 -18.06 7.32 10.30
C THR A 45 -18.94 7.82 11.47
N SER A 46 -20.26 7.63 11.42
CA SER A 46 -21.19 7.98 12.51
C SER A 46 -21.06 7.09 13.77
N VAL A 47 -20.70 5.82 13.61
CA VAL A 47 -20.43 4.89 14.72
C VAL A 47 -19.08 5.20 15.33
N LEU A 48 -18.04 5.40 14.50
CA LEU A 48 -16.70 5.80 14.96
C LEU A 48 -16.76 7.12 15.74
N ASN A 49 -17.45 8.14 15.22
CA ASN A 49 -17.64 9.41 15.91
C ASN A 49 -18.33 9.23 17.27
N LYS A 50 -19.43 8.49 17.34
CA LYS A 50 -20.13 8.23 18.62
C LYS A 50 -19.24 7.50 19.62
N VAL A 51 -18.49 6.52 19.12
CA VAL A 51 -17.61 5.69 19.92
C VAL A 51 -16.43 6.50 20.45
N PHE A 52 -15.76 7.30 19.62
CA PHE A 52 -14.63 8.12 20.05
C PHE A 52 -15.04 9.29 20.95
N ASN A 53 -16.23 9.87 20.75
CA ASN A 53 -16.77 10.89 21.64
C ASN A 53 -16.95 10.40 23.09
N SER A 54 -17.16 9.10 23.31
CA SER A 54 -17.24 8.54 24.67
C SER A 54 -15.91 8.66 25.46
N PHE A 55 -14.78 8.84 24.75
CA PHE A 55 -13.46 9.01 25.33
C PHE A 55 -13.05 10.49 25.48
N ARG A 56 -13.92 11.44 25.12
CA ARG A 56 -13.69 12.87 25.30
C ARG A 56 -14.22 13.36 26.66
N ASP A 57 -13.56 14.36 27.21
CA ASP A 57 -13.98 15.08 28.41
C ASP A 57 -15.05 16.14 28.07
N LYS A 58 -15.54 16.84 29.10
CA LYS A 58 -16.56 17.89 28.96
C LYS A 58 -16.11 19.11 28.13
N PHE A 59 -14.81 19.23 27.86
CA PHE A 59 -14.22 20.30 27.05
C PHE A 59 -13.96 19.83 25.61
N GLY A 60 -14.34 18.59 25.27
CA GLY A 60 -14.10 18.02 23.95
C GLY A 60 -12.69 17.46 23.76
N ASN A 61 -11.84 17.39 24.79
CA ASN A 61 -10.49 16.82 24.64
C ASN A 61 -10.48 15.33 24.99
N PHE A 62 -9.58 14.54 24.40
CA PHE A 62 -9.38 13.15 24.83
C PHE A 62 -8.99 13.08 26.32
N LYS A 63 -9.69 12.24 27.10
CA LYS A 63 -9.50 12.11 28.55
C LYS A 63 -8.05 11.73 28.87
N LYS A 64 -7.42 12.47 29.79
CA LYS A 64 -6.05 12.16 30.26
C LYS A 64 -5.93 10.77 30.88
N SER A 65 -7.01 10.24 31.47
CA SER A 65 -7.03 8.88 32.04
C SER A 65 -6.75 7.79 31.00
N LEU A 66 -6.91 8.06 29.69
CA LEU A 66 -6.54 7.11 28.63
C LEU A 66 -5.04 6.84 28.57
N CYS A 67 -4.21 7.71 29.14
CA CYS A 67 -2.76 7.56 29.16
C CYS A 67 -2.27 6.37 29.98
N GLU A 68 -3.13 5.80 30.82
CA GLU A 68 -2.85 4.62 31.63
C GLU A 68 -2.99 3.31 30.83
N ASP A 69 -3.72 3.33 29.70
CA ASP A 69 -3.92 2.18 28.82
C ASP A 69 -3.06 2.31 27.55
N THR A 70 -1.77 1.96 27.63
CA THR A 70 -0.84 2.02 26.49
C THR A 70 -1.30 1.13 25.32
N LYS A 71 -1.94 -0.03 25.58
CA LYS A 71 -2.46 -0.91 24.52
C LYS A 71 -3.64 -0.27 23.81
N GLY A 72 -4.53 0.37 24.56
CA GLY A 72 -5.63 1.17 24.03
C GLY A 72 -5.13 2.34 23.19
N LEU A 73 -4.13 3.09 23.68
CA LEU A 73 -3.52 4.19 22.93
C LEU A 73 -2.90 3.72 21.62
N LEU A 74 -2.15 2.61 21.64
CA LEU A 74 -1.55 2.03 20.44
C LEU A 74 -2.62 1.63 19.43
N SER A 75 -3.69 0.98 19.90
CA SER A 75 -4.79 0.57 19.03
C SER A 75 -5.49 1.79 18.42
N LEU A 76 -5.73 2.85 19.21
CA LEU A 76 -6.33 4.10 18.75
C LEU A 76 -5.43 4.81 17.73
N TYR A 77 -4.11 4.82 17.95
CA TYR A 77 -3.14 5.36 17.02
C TYR A 77 -3.23 4.65 15.67
N GLU A 78 -3.20 3.31 15.65
CA GLU A 78 -3.29 2.54 14.41
C GLU A 78 -4.63 2.72 13.68
N ALA A 79 -5.74 2.75 14.43
CA ALA A 79 -7.07 2.99 13.88
C ALA A 79 -7.20 4.41 13.30
N SER A 80 -6.47 5.39 13.84
CA SER A 80 -6.54 6.77 13.33
C SER A 80 -6.06 6.90 11.89
N TYR A 81 -5.19 6.02 11.39
CA TYR A 81 -4.71 6.06 9.99
C TYR A 81 -5.75 5.61 8.96
N LEU A 82 -6.89 5.09 9.39
CA LEU A 82 -8.05 4.81 8.54
C LEU A 82 -8.87 6.07 8.23
N LEU A 83 -8.47 7.23 8.75
CA LEU A 83 -9.20 8.48 8.57
C LEU A 83 -9.44 8.84 7.09
N MET A 84 -10.62 9.36 6.83
CA MET A 84 -11.04 9.96 5.55
C MET A 84 -11.13 11.48 5.68
N GLU A 85 -11.53 12.15 4.60
CA GLU A 85 -11.78 13.60 4.63
C GLU A 85 -12.90 13.94 5.63
N ASP A 86 -12.81 15.12 6.25
CA ASP A 86 -13.73 15.64 7.26
C ASP A 86 -13.83 14.84 8.59
N GLU A 87 -12.92 13.91 8.86
CA GLU A 87 -12.86 13.14 10.11
C GLU A 87 -11.87 13.71 11.14
N SER A 88 -12.06 14.98 11.54
CA SER A 88 -11.17 15.70 12.47
C SER A 88 -10.95 14.98 13.81
N ILE A 89 -11.92 14.17 14.27
CA ILE A 89 -11.78 13.38 15.50
C ILE A 89 -10.62 12.38 15.45
N LEU A 90 -10.35 11.79 14.28
CA LEU A 90 -9.29 10.81 14.10
C LEU A 90 -7.94 11.50 13.97
N GLU A 91 -7.89 12.70 13.37
CA GLU A 91 -6.69 13.53 13.37
C GLU A 91 -6.28 13.92 14.79
N GLU A 92 -7.23 14.42 15.59
CA GLU A 92 -7.00 14.72 17.01
C GLU A 92 -6.59 13.47 17.81
N ALA A 93 -7.18 12.31 17.49
CA ALA A 93 -6.82 11.04 18.13
C ALA A 93 -5.39 10.62 17.80
N ARG A 94 -4.98 10.77 16.53
CA ARG A 94 -3.62 10.48 16.06
C ARG A 94 -2.60 11.34 16.80
N ASP A 95 -2.84 12.64 16.89
CA ASP A 95 -1.93 13.58 17.57
C ASP A 95 -1.86 13.31 19.07
N PHE A 96 -3.01 13.10 19.70
CA PHE A 96 -3.10 12.76 21.12
C PHE A 96 -2.34 11.47 21.42
N THR A 97 -2.58 10.40 20.67
CA THR A 97 -1.95 9.10 20.90
C THR A 97 -0.46 9.13 20.60
N ALA A 98 -0.03 9.72 19.47
CA ALA A 98 1.39 9.85 19.11
C ALA A 98 2.18 10.59 20.21
N LYS A 99 1.61 11.65 20.77
CA LYS A 99 2.23 12.40 21.88
C LYS A 99 2.42 11.56 23.14
N HIS A 100 1.45 10.70 23.48
CA HIS A 100 1.47 9.93 24.73
C HIS A 100 2.19 8.58 24.59
N LEU A 101 2.27 8.01 23.38
CA LEU A 101 3.01 6.79 23.06
C LEU A 101 4.52 7.00 23.00
N LYS A 102 5.00 8.23 22.78
CA LYS A 102 6.44 8.56 22.85
C LYS A 102 7.05 8.39 24.25
N LYS A 103 6.25 8.14 25.28
CA LYS A 103 6.72 7.84 26.63
C LYS A 103 7.19 6.38 26.69
N GLU A 104 8.33 6.13 27.34
CA GLU A 104 8.86 4.77 27.47
C GLU A 104 7.86 3.83 28.16
N SER A 105 7.62 2.67 27.54
CA SER A 105 6.80 1.61 28.14
C SER A 105 7.66 0.75 29.05
N LEU A 106 7.12 0.37 30.21
CA LEU A 106 7.77 -0.57 31.13
C LEU A 106 7.71 -2.03 30.63
N ASP A 107 6.85 -2.33 29.66
CA ASP A 107 6.75 -3.65 29.01
C ASP A 107 7.61 -3.63 27.73
N PRO A 108 8.74 -4.37 27.67
CA PRO A 108 9.62 -4.38 26.51
C PRO A 108 8.94 -4.85 25.21
N ASN A 109 8.01 -5.80 25.30
CA ASN A 109 7.29 -6.30 24.13
C ASN A 109 6.32 -5.22 23.62
N LEU A 110 5.64 -4.53 24.52
CA LEU A 110 4.76 -3.41 24.14
C LEU A 110 5.55 -2.21 23.64
N GLY A 111 6.68 -1.89 24.27
CA GLY A 111 7.60 -0.83 23.82
C GLY A 111 8.06 -1.05 22.38
N MET A 112 8.43 -2.29 22.03
CA MET A 112 8.79 -2.67 20.66
C MET A 112 7.64 -2.46 19.66
N LEU A 113 6.40 -2.84 20.03
CA LEU A 113 5.22 -2.60 19.20
C LEU A 113 4.96 -1.09 18.99
N VAL A 114 5.10 -0.30 20.06
CA VAL A 114 4.91 1.15 20.02
C VAL A 114 5.96 1.82 19.14
N SER A 115 7.25 1.49 19.31
CA SER A 115 8.31 2.03 18.47
C SER A 115 8.09 1.71 17.00
N HIS A 116 7.68 0.48 16.69
CA HIS A 116 7.42 0.06 15.32
C HIS A 116 6.21 0.79 14.70
N ALA A 117 5.12 0.97 15.45
CA ALA A 117 3.96 1.72 14.99
C ALA A 117 4.27 3.20 14.73
N LEU A 118 5.01 3.84 15.65
CA LEU A 118 5.42 5.24 15.50
C LEU A 118 6.41 5.47 14.37
N GLU A 119 7.20 4.46 13.98
CA GLU A 119 8.06 4.52 12.80
C GLU A 119 7.25 4.43 11.51
N HIS A 120 6.30 3.49 11.43
CA HIS A 120 5.43 3.33 10.28
C HIS A 120 4.13 2.60 10.68
N PRO A 121 2.96 3.27 10.60
CA PRO A 121 1.69 2.70 11.04
C PRO A 121 1.27 1.52 10.18
N LEU A 122 0.54 0.58 10.78
CA LEU A 122 0.15 -0.68 10.14
C LEU A 122 -0.66 -0.47 8.87
N HIS A 123 -1.56 0.51 8.87
CA HIS A 123 -2.41 0.78 7.71
C HIS A 123 -1.60 1.21 6.48
N TRP A 124 -0.47 1.88 6.68
CA TRP A 124 0.44 2.29 5.59
C TRP A 124 1.53 1.25 5.33
N ALA A 125 1.61 0.19 6.13
CA ALA A 125 2.65 -0.82 6.01
C ALA A 125 2.25 -1.93 5.05
N MET A 126 3.15 -2.33 4.15
CA MET A 126 2.90 -3.47 3.25
C MET A 126 2.81 -4.77 4.07
N PRO A 127 1.66 -5.47 4.11
CA PRO A 127 1.48 -6.61 5.01
C PRO A 127 2.53 -7.70 4.83
N ARG A 128 2.85 -8.03 3.57
CA ARG A 128 3.86 -9.05 3.24
C ARG A 128 5.28 -8.68 3.71
N MET A 129 5.61 -7.40 3.79
CA MET A 129 6.90 -6.93 4.29
C MET A 129 6.98 -6.96 5.83
N LYS A 130 5.84 -6.81 6.52
CA LYS A 130 5.79 -6.79 7.99
C LYS A 130 5.58 -8.16 8.62
N VAL A 131 5.03 -9.12 7.88
CA VAL A 131 4.64 -10.43 8.44
C VAL A 131 5.80 -11.15 9.14
N ARG A 132 7.03 -11.08 8.60
CA ARG A 132 8.20 -11.72 9.21
C ARG A 132 8.46 -11.17 10.61
N TRP A 133 8.50 -9.84 10.70
CA TRP A 133 8.70 -9.14 11.97
C TRP A 133 7.59 -9.49 12.98
N PHE A 134 6.33 -9.57 12.53
CA PHE A 134 5.21 -9.95 13.39
C PHE A 134 5.29 -11.39 13.89
N ILE A 135 5.75 -12.33 13.06
CA ILE A 135 5.99 -13.73 13.49
C ILE A 135 7.06 -13.76 14.59
N ASP A 136 8.17 -13.05 14.39
CA ASP A 136 9.27 -12.99 15.36
C ASP A 136 8.83 -12.30 16.67
N ALA A 137 8.01 -11.25 16.58
CA ALA A 137 7.42 -10.57 17.74
C ALA A 137 6.39 -11.45 18.47
N TYR A 138 5.55 -12.18 17.73
CA TYR A 138 4.54 -13.08 18.30
C TYR A 138 5.18 -14.25 19.04
N GLU A 139 6.29 -14.82 18.53
CA GLU A 139 7.04 -15.90 19.20
C GLU A 139 7.55 -15.51 20.60
N ARG A 140 7.82 -14.22 20.84
CA ARG A 140 8.32 -13.71 22.13
C ARG A 140 7.22 -13.48 23.17
N ARG A 141 5.95 -13.59 22.79
CA ARG A 141 4.83 -13.35 23.71
C ARG A 141 4.64 -14.50 24.68
N LEU A 142 4.37 -14.17 25.95
CA LEU A 142 4.05 -15.16 26.99
C LEU A 142 2.73 -15.90 26.71
N ASP A 143 1.79 -15.27 26.02
CA ASP A 143 0.46 -15.80 25.67
C ASP A 143 0.39 -16.35 24.23
N MET A 144 1.54 -16.63 23.62
CA MET A 144 1.64 -17.15 22.25
C MET A 144 0.98 -18.52 22.11
N ASN A 145 0.20 -18.72 21.05
CA ASN A 145 -0.37 -20.01 20.68
C ASN A 145 0.57 -20.75 19.73
N ALA A 146 1.17 -21.85 20.20
CA ALA A 146 2.17 -22.61 19.46
C ALA A 146 1.69 -23.08 18.08
N LYS A 147 0.43 -23.50 17.96
CA LYS A 147 -0.15 -23.95 16.69
C LYS A 147 -0.31 -22.80 15.70
N LEU A 148 -0.71 -21.62 16.19
CA LEU A 148 -0.82 -20.44 15.34
C LEU A 148 0.56 -19.98 14.85
N LEU A 149 1.57 -20.02 15.72
CA LEU A 149 2.94 -19.68 15.36
C LEU A 149 3.50 -20.65 14.31
N GLU A 150 3.33 -21.96 14.51
CA GLU A 150 3.78 -23.00 13.57
C GLU A 150 3.09 -22.85 12.20
N PHE A 151 1.79 -22.59 12.21
CA PHE A 151 1.02 -22.30 11.00
C PHE A 151 1.58 -21.07 10.27
N ALA A 152 1.78 -19.94 10.97
CA ALA A 152 2.27 -18.71 10.37
C ALA A 152 3.68 -18.87 9.76
N LYS A 153 4.58 -19.62 10.42
CA LYS A 153 5.91 -19.93 9.88
C LYS A 153 5.85 -20.79 8.63
N SER A 154 4.98 -21.80 8.63
CA SER A 154 4.80 -22.71 7.49
C SER A 154 4.22 -21.99 6.28
N ASP A 155 3.18 -21.19 6.48
CA ASP A 155 2.55 -20.37 5.45
C ASP A 155 3.53 -19.36 4.84
N PHE A 156 4.32 -18.67 5.69
CA PHE A 156 5.36 -17.75 5.23
C PHE A 156 6.36 -18.43 4.30
N ASN A 157 6.88 -19.60 4.68
CA ASN A 157 7.88 -20.34 3.91
C ASN A 157 7.29 -20.88 2.60
N MET A 158 6.03 -21.32 2.61
CA MET A 158 5.32 -21.77 1.40
C MET A 158 5.18 -20.63 0.39
N LEU A 159 4.72 -19.45 0.82
CA LEU A 159 4.60 -18.27 -0.04
C LEU A 159 5.98 -17.77 -0.51
N GLN A 160 7.00 -17.84 0.35
CA GLN A 160 8.38 -17.49 -0.04
C GLN A 160 8.87 -18.40 -1.17
N ALA A 161 8.61 -19.71 -1.12
CA ALA A 161 9.02 -20.64 -2.17
C ALA A 161 8.33 -20.34 -3.52
N ILE A 162 7.05 -19.95 -3.50
CA ILE A 162 6.32 -19.51 -4.70
C ILE A 162 6.99 -18.26 -5.29
N HIS A 163 7.25 -17.24 -4.47
CA HIS A 163 7.92 -16.02 -4.93
C HIS A 163 9.33 -16.29 -5.49
N GLN A 164 10.06 -17.24 -4.92
CA GLN A 164 11.37 -17.65 -5.45
C GLN A 164 11.26 -18.27 -6.83
N GLU A 165 10.20 -19.04 -7.10
CA GLU A 165 9.97 -19.61 -8.43
C GLU A 165 9.57 -18.50 -9.43
N ASP A 166 8.69 -17.57 -9.02
CA ASP A 166 8.32 -16.41 -9.84
C ASP A 166 9.55 -15.56 -10.18
N LEU A 167 10.48 -15.36 -9.23
CA LEU A 167 11.75 -14.68 -9.48
C LEU A 167 12.66 -15.44 -10.47
N LYS A 168 12.67 -16.78 -10.44
CA LYS A 168 13.40 -17.57 -11.45
C LYS A 168 12.78 -17.40 -12.84
N HIS A 169 11.45 -17.32 -12.93
CA HIS A 169 10.78 -17.05 -14.20
C HIS A 169 11.10 -15.64 -14.71
N ALA A 170 10.98 -14.62 -13.85
CA ALA A 170 11.29 -13.23 -14.19
C ALA A 170 12.76 -13.04 -14.60
N SER A 171 13.71 -13.73 -13.95
CA SER A 171 15.14 -13.65 -14.29
C SER A 171 15.55 -14.39 -15.57
N ARG A 172 14.71 -15.31 -16.08
CA ARG A 172 14.90 -16.03 -17.34
C ARG A 172 14.35 -15.29 -18.57
N TRP A 173 13.88 -14.05 -18.40
CA TRP A 173 13.30 -13.24 -19.47
C TRP A 173 14.28 -13.08 -20.65
N ASP A 174 13.93 -13.63 -21.81
CA ASP A 174 14.75 -13.62 -23.04
C ASP A 174 14.54 -12.32 -23.82
N VAL A 175 15.62 -11.56 -23.99
CA VAL A 175 15.65 -10.21 -24.58
C VAL A 175 16.05 -10.19 -26.06
N ASN A 176 16.21 -11.35 -26.70
CA ASN A 176 16.78 -11.45 -28.04
C ASN A 176 15.74 -11.28 -29.16
N ALA A 177 15.31 -10.04 -29.47
CA ALA A 177 14.39 -9.80 -30.61
C ALA A 177 14.28 -8.38 -31.23
N ALA A 178 15.32 -7.56 -31.44
CA ALA A 178 15.18 -6.32 -32.27
C ALA A 178 16.47 -5.93 -32.97
N GLU A 179 16.38 -5.65 -34.27
CA GLU A 179 17.53 -5.25 -35.07
C GLU A 179 17.50 -3.79 -35.56
N GLN A 180 16.66 -2.89 -35.00
CA GLN A 180 16.58 -1.51 -35.54
C GLN A 180 16.63 -0.34 -34.54
N LEU A 181 16.93 -0.58 -33.25
CA LEU A 181 17.12 0.49 -32.24
C LEU A 181 18.61 0.66 -31.86
N PRO A 182 19.03 1.76 -31.21
CA PRO A 182 20.35 1.80 -30.57
C PRO A 182 20.53 0.63 -29.60
N GLU A 183 21.72 0.03 -29.56
CA GLU A 183 21.96 -1.25 -28.86
C GLU A 183 21.50 -1.21 -27.39
N TYR A 184 21.72 -0.09 -26.71
CA TYR A 184 21.33 0.12 -25.31
C TYR A 184 19.81 0.25 -25.08
N MET A 185 19.02 0.56 -26.12
CA MET A 185 17.56 0.71 -26.05
C MET A 185 16.80 -0.51 -26.57
N LYS A 186 17.42 -1.32 -27.46
CA LYS A 186 16.81 -2.53 -28.04
C LYS A 186 16.24 -3.43 -26.95
N ILE A 187 17.07 -3.76 -25.96
CA ILE A 187 16.77 -4.70 -24.89
C ILE A 187 15.55 -4.25 -24.08
N CYS A 188 15.54 -3.01 -23.59
CA CYS A 188 14.43 -2.49 -22.78
C CYS A 188 13.13 -2.34 -23.58
N PHE A 189 13.21 -1.81 -24.80
CA PHE A 189 12.04 -1.63 -25.65
C PHE A 189 11.40 -2.96 -26.00
N LEU A 190 12.22 -3.97 -26.32
CA LEU A 190 11.73 -5.30 -26.66
C LEU A 190 11.15 -6.06 -25.51
N GLY A 191 11.80 -6.03 -24.35
CA GLY A 191 11.26 -6.63 -23.14
C GLY A 191 9.85 -6.10 -22.94
N LEU A 192 9.71 -4.78 -22.87
CA LEU A 192 8.41 -4.12 -22.71
C LEU A 192 7.42 -4.46 -23.83
N PHE A 193 7.84 -4.39 -25.08
CA PHE A 193 6.96 -4.64 -26.24
C PHE A 193 6.46 -6.09 -26.26
N ASN A 194 7.33 -7.06 -26.05
CA ASN A 194 6.98 -8.47 -26.03
C ASN A 194 6.07 -8.78 -24.83
N THR A 195 6.39 -8.29 -23.62
CA THR A 195 5.52 -8.47 -22.44
C THR A 195 4.11 -7.99 -22.71
N ILE A 196 3.97 -6.75 -23.22
CA ILE A 196 2.66 -6.14 -23.45
C ILE A 196 1.86 -6.93 -24.49
N ASN A 197 2.51 -7.35 -25.58
CA ASN A 197 1.82 -8.11 -26.62
C ASN A 197 1.47 -9.54 -26.19
N GLU A 198 2.33 -10.20 -25.40
CA GLU A 198 2.05 -11.52 -24.82
C GLU A 198 0.85 -11.46 -23.87
N MET A 199 0.80 -10.47 -22.98
CA MET A 199 -0.34 -10.23 -22.10
C MET A 199 -1.62 -9.97 -22.89
N ALA A 200 -1.56 -9.10 -23.91
CA ALA A 200 -2.70 -8.80 -24.75
C ALA A 200 -3.17 -10.04 -25.53
N TYR A 201 -2.25 -10.87 -26.01
CA TYR A 201 -2.56 -12.11 -26.71
C TYR A 201 -3.19 -13.16 -25.79
N ALA A 202 -2.62 -13.36 -24.59
CA ALA A 202 -3.16 -14.28 -23.59
C ALA A 202 -4.59 -13.88 -23.20
N THR A 203 -4.80 -12.59 -22.94
CA THR A 203 -6.13 -12.04 -22.64
C THR A 203 -7.11 -12.22 -23.79
N LEU A 204 -6.69 -11.94 -25.02
CA LEU A 204 -7.52 -12.13 -26.21
C LEU A 204 -7.89 -13.61 -26.41
N LYS A 205 -6.94 -14.52 -26.15
CA LYS A 205 -7.15 -15.96 -26.30
C LYS A 205 -8.09 -16.53 -25.24
N GLU A 206 -7.97 -16.10 -23.99
CA GLU A 206 -8.76 -16.63 -22.87
C GLU A 206 -10.13 -15.96 -22.73
N HIS A 207 -10.20 -14.64 -22.96
CA HIS A 207 -11.40 -13.84 -22.71
C HIS A 207 -12.03 -13.25 -23.98
N GLY A 208 -11.36 -13.30 -25.14
CA GLY A 208 -11.89 -12.75 -26.39
C GLY A 208 -11.84 -11.23 -26.48
N VAL A 209 -11.12 -10.55 -25.57
CA VAL A 209 -11.10 -9.08 -25.46
C VAL A 209 -9.73 -8.51 -25.83
N HIS A 210 -9.72 -7.41 -26.57
CA HIS A 210 -8.51 -6.74 -27.04
C HIS A 210 -8.10 -5.60 -26.09
N ILE A 211 -7.21 -5.90 -25.14
CA ILE A 211 -6.76 -4.95 -24.10
C ILE A 211 -5.56 -4.07 -24.52
N LEU A 212 -4.92 -4.35 -25.66
CA LEU A 212 -3.73 -3.63 -26.13
C LEU A 212 -3.89 -2.09 -26.21
N PRO A 213 -5.05 -1.51 -26.59
CA PRO A 213 -5.24 -0.06 -26.59
C PRO A 213 -5.12 0.55 -25.19
N TYR A 214 -5.60 -0.16 -24.16
CA TYR A 214 -5.58 0.28 -22.77
C TYR A 214 -4.16 0.24 -22.18
N LEU A 215 -3.37 -0.78 -22.52
CA LEU A 215 -1.97 -0.90 -22.09
C LEU A 215 -1.05 0.16 -22.72
N LYS A 216 -1.38 0.66 -23.92
CA LYS A 216 -0.56 1.63 -24.67
C LYS A 216 -0.80 3.09 -24.28
N ASN A 217 -1.96 3.43 -23.72
CA ASN A 217 -2.44 4.81 -23.64
C ASN A 217 -2.03 5.61 -22.38
N LYS A 218 -1.43 5.01 -21.34
CA LYS A 218 -1.05 5.73 -20.11
C LYS A 218 0.36 6.34 -20.11
N LYS A 219 0.90 6.71 -21.29
CA LYS A 219 2.25 7.33 -21.37
C LYS A 219 2.25 8.77 -20.85
N ALA A 220 3.16 9.06 -19.92
CA ALA A 220 3.49 10.43 -19.55
C ALA A 220 4.05 11.18 -20.77
N ARG A 221 3.36 12.26 -21.18
CA ARG A 221 3.88 13.23 -22.15
C ARG A 221 4.44 14.40 -21.35
N TRP A 222 5.74 14.40 -21.09
CA TRP A 222 6.43 15.56 -20.54
C TRP A 222 7.56 15.96 -21.48
N SER A 223 7.57 17.24 -21.86
CA SER A 223 8.67 17.85 -22.63
C SER A 223 9.33 18.90 -21.76
N TYR A 224 10.59 18.67 -21.37
CA TYR A 224 11.35 19.62 -20.59
C TYR A 224 11.60 20.89 -21.41
N SER A 225 11.05 22.02 -20.97
CA SER A 225 11.14 23.32 -21.65
C SER A 225 12.43 24.09 -21.31
N GLY A 226 13.29 23.56 -20.43
CA GLY A 226 14.48 24.25 -19.92
C GLY A 226 14.22 25.20 -18.74
N CYS A 227 12.95 25.48 -18.42
CA CYS A 227 12.56 26.28 -17.26
C CYS A 227 12.20 25.38 -16.08
N MET A 228 12.43 25.87 -14.84
CA MET A 228 11.92 25.21 -13.64
C MET A 228 10.38 25.31 -13.63
N PRO A 229 9.65 24.18 -13.56
CA PRO A 229 8.18 24.22 -13.50
C PRO A 229 7.71 24.71 -12.13
N THR A 230 6.45 25.13 -12.06
CA THR A 230 5.78 25.28 -10.77
C THR A 230 5.54 23.94 -10.08
N LEU A 231 5.30 23.92 -8.77
CA LEU A 231 5.01 22.68 -8.04
C LEU A 231 3.72 22.04 -8.56
N GLU A 232 2.69 22.84 -8.83
CA GLU A 232 1.41 22.35 -9.36
C GLU A 232 1.59 21.70 -10.74
N GLU A 233 2.28 22.38 -11.66
CA GLU A 233 2.62 21.82 -12.97
C GLU A 233 3.45 20.53 -12.83
N TYR A 234 4.46 20.52 -11.97
CA TYR A 234 5.23 19.31 -11.71
C TYR A 234 4.33 18.16 -11.26
N LEU A 235 3.48 18.39 -10.25
CA LEU A 235 2.64 17.35 -9.65
C LEU A 235 1.57 16.83 -10.61
N ASP A 236 1.00 17.66 -11.47
CA ASP A 236 0.01 17.23 -12.46
C ASP A 236 0.57 16.16 -13.43
N HIS A 237 1.87 16.21 -13.69
CA HIS A 237 2.56 15.22 -14.53
C HIS A 237 3.28 14.15 -13.73
N ALA A 238 3.77 14.45 -12.53
CA ALA A 238 4.65 13.57 -11.77
C ALA A 238 4.00 12.25 -11.34
N TRP A 239 2.68 12.23 -11.14
CA TRP A 239 1.97 10.99 -10.83
C TRP A 239 1.88 10.08 -12.07
N THR A 240 1.68 10.63 -13.27
CA THR A 240 1.69 9.85 -14.53
C THR A 240 3.08 9.33 -14.88
N SER A 241 4.14 10.09 -14.55
CA SER A 241 5.53 9.69 -14.81
C SER A 241 6.08 8.69 -13.79
N SER A 242 5.37 8.43 -12.69
CA SER A 242 5.79 7.49 -11.63
C SER A 242 5.82 6.01 -12.04
N SER A 243 5.39 5.67 -13.26
CA SER A 243 5.14 4.29 -13.75
C SER A 243 3.98 3.55 -13.06
N ILE A 244 3.52 4.01 -11.89
CA ILE A 244 2.46 3.37 -11.09
C ILE A 244 1.14 3.25 -11.85
N PRO A 245 0.64 4.27 -12.59
CA PRO A 245 -0.58 4.10 -13.38
C PRO A 245 -0.46 3.02 -14.43
N THR A 246 0.73 2.87 -15.02
CA THR A 246 1.00 1.81 -16.00
C THR A 246 0.96 0.45 -15.31
N LEU A 247 1.70 0.26 -14.21
CA LEU A 247 1.70 -0.99 -13.45
C LEU A 247 0.31 -1.39 -12.96
N LEU A 248 -0.47 -0.44 -12.42
CA LEU A 248 -1.82 -0.70 -11.95
C LEU A 248 -2.80 -1.02 -13.09
N THR A 249 -2.64 -0.40 -14.26
CA THR A 249 -3.43 -0.78 -15.45
C THR A 249 -3.18 -2.23 -15.85
N HIS A 250 -1.93 -2.69 -15.79
CA HIS A 250 -1.58 -4.09 -16.06
C HIS A 250 -2.15 -5.02 -14.97
N ALA A 251 -2.00 -4.64 -13.70
CA ALA A 251 -2.50 -5.40 -12.57
C ALA A 251 -4.03 -5.54 -12.56
N TYR A 252 -4.76 -4.50 -13.01
CA TYR A 252 -6.21 -4.55 -13.18
C TYR A 252 -6.61 -5.76 -14.02
N PHE A 253 -6.10 -5.85 -15.25
CA PHE A 253 -6.42 -6.95 -16.15
C PHE A 253 -5.96 -8.31 -15.63
N LEU A 254 -4.82 -8.39 -14.94
CA LEU A 254 -4.35 -9.65 -14.35
C LEU A 254 -5.17 -10.09 -13.13
N SER A 255 -5.84 -9.17 -12.44
CA SER A 255 -6.64 -9.44 -11.24
C SER A 255 -8.14 -9.62 -11.50
N THR A 256 -8.60 -9.30 -12.72
CA THR A 256 -10.00 -9.43 -13.11
C THR A 256 -10.29 -10.85 -13.62
N ASN A 257 -11.19 -11.57 -12.94
CA ASN A 257 -11.54 -12.96 -13.27
C ASN A 257 -12.13 -13.16 -14.68
N ALA A 258 -12.86 -12.17 -15.19
CA ALA A 258 -13.40 -12.17 -16.55
C ALA A 258 -13.37 -10.75 -17.09
N ILE A 259 -12.51 -10.50 -18.08
CA ILE A 259 -12.41 -9.18 -18.70
C ILE A 259 -13.56 -9.05 -19.70
N THR A 260 -14.61 -8.33 -19.32
CA THR A 260 -15.76 -8.00 -20.18
C THR A 260 -15.66 -6.57 -20.69
N ASN A 261 -16.53 -6.16 -21.61
CA ASN A 261 -16.56 -4.76 -22.08
C ASN A 261 -16.92 -3.79 -20.94
N GLU A 262 -17.76 -4.21 -19.99
CA GLU A 262 -18.08 -3.41 -18.80
C GLU A 262 -16.85 -3.19 -17.91
N GLU A 263 -15.97 -4.20 -17.79
CA GLU A 263 -14.69 -4.07 -17.07
C GLU A 263 -13.72 -3.10 -17.78
N LEU A 264 -13.79 -3.00 -19.12
CA LEU A 264 -13.01 -2.01 -19.87
C LEU A 264 -13.48 -0.58 -19.61
N GLU A 265 -14.78 -0.36 -19.40
CA GLU A 265 -15.32 0.94 -19.01
C GLU A 265 -15.01 1.28 -17.53
N CYS A 266 -14.92 0.27 -16.66
CA CYS A 266 -14.61 0.46 -15.24
C CYS A 266 -13.16 0.90 -14.97
N ILE A 267 -12.21 0.67 -15.88
CA ILE A 267 -10.82 1.10 -15.68
C ILE A 267 -10.69 2.63 -15.64
N GLU A 268 -11.54 3.35 -16.38
CA GLU A 268 -11.58 4.82 -16.35
C GLU A 268 -12.11 5.33 -15.00
N LYS A 269 -13.05 4.59 -14.38
CA LYS A 269 -13.54 4.88 -13.01
C LYS A 269 -12.48 4.63 -11.94
N CYS A 270 -11.39 3.94 -12.26
CA CYS A 270 -10.28 3.71 -11.36
C CYS A 270 -9.23 4.82 -11.38
N ASP A 271 -9.35 5.83 -12.25
CA ASP A 271 -8.31 6.84 -12.43
C ASP A 271 -8.03 7.64 -11.15
N ASP A 272 -9.06 7.94 -10.35
CA ASP A 272 -8.88 8.66 -9.09
C ASP A 272 -8.07 7.85 -8.07
N ILE A 273 -8.43 6.59 -7.80
CA ILE A 273 -7.70 5.76 -6.83
C ILE A 273 -6.28 5.44 -7.31
N ILE A 274 -6.10 5.23 -8.63
CA ILE A 274 -4.78 5.07 -9.25
C ILE A 274 -3.96 6.34 -9.08
N LYS A 275 -4.54 7.52 -9.32
CA LYS A 275 -3.88 8.82 -9.14
C LYS A 275 -3.41 8.98 -7.70
N TRP A 276 -4.26 8.73 -6.70
CA TRP A 276 -3.88 8.92 -5.29
C TRP A 276 -2.78 7.94 -4.85
N SER A 277 -2.85 6.67 -5.27
CA SER A 277 -1.75 5.71 -5.05
C SER A 277 -0.45 6.17 -5.72
N SER A 278 -0.53 6.67 -6.95
CA SER A 278 0.62 7.20 -7.69
C SER A 278 1.22 8.45 -7.04
N MET A 279 0.38 9.30 -6.44
CA MET A 279 0.81 10.48 -5.70
C MET A 279 1.54 10.10 -4.41
N VAL A 280 1.05 9.10 -3.65
CA VAL A 280 1.78 8.56 -2.49
C VAL A 280 3.15 8.05 -2.92
N ALA A 281 3.20 7.27 -4.00
CA ALA A 281 4.45 6.72 -4.52
C ALA A 281 5.43 7.81 -4.95
N ARG A 282 4.96 8.81 -5.72
CA ARG A 282 5.77 9.95 -6.17
C ARG A 282 6.31 10.77 -5.02
N HIS A 283 5.48 11.08 -4.02
CA HIS A 283 5.97 11.85 -2.86
C HIS A 283 6.97 11.06 -2.02
N ALA A 284 6.78 9.75 -1.87
CA ALA A 284 7.75 8.89 -1.19
C ALA A 284 9.08 8.82 -1.95
N ASP A 285 9.03 8.64 -3.28
CA ASP A 285 10.19 8.67 -4.18
C ASP A 285 10.96 9.99 -4.04
N ASP A 286 10.28 11.13 -4.26
CA ASP A 286 10.90 12.45 -4.16
C ASP A 286 11.51 12.68 -2.76
N LEU A 287 10.89 12.21 -1.68
CA LEU A 287 11.47 12.26 -0.32
C LEU A 287 12.75 11.44 -0.18
N GLY A 288 12.80 10.26 -0.80
CA GLY A 288 13.92 9.32 -0.69
C GLY A 288 15.08 9.58 -1.64
N THR A 289 14.84 10.21 -2.80
CA THR A 289 15.83 10.24 -3.92
C THR A 289 16.30 11.64 -4.32
N SER A 290 15.56 12.70 -3.98
CA SER A 290 15.76 14.07 -4.52
C SER A 290 17.20 14.58 -4.53
N TRP A 291 17.98 14.31 -3.48
CA TRP A 291 19.34 14.82 -3.37
C TRP A 291 20.35 14.04 -4.20
N ASP A 292 20.23 12.72 -4.25
CA ASP A 292 21.14 11.89 -5.03
C ASP A 292 20.83 11.96 -6.52
N GLU A 293 19.56 12.21 -6.88
CA GLU A 293 19.15 12.54 -8.24
C GLU A 293 19.73 13.87 -8.73
N VAL A 294 19.62 14.94 -7.94
CA VAL A 294 20.22 16.24 -8.28
C VAL A 294 21.75 16.13 -8.43
N LYS A 295 22.43 15.38 -7.57
CA LYS A 295 23.89 15.13 -7.71
C LYS A 295 24.25 14.40 -9.01
N ARG A 296 23.36 13.54 -9.51
CA ARG A 296 23.53 12.80 -10.79
C ARG A 296 23.17 13.65 -12.02
N GLY A 297 22.69 14.88 -11.82
CA GLY A 297 22.31 15.80 -12.90
C GLY A 297 20.86 15.63 -13.38
N ASP A 298 20.00 15.02 -12.58
CA ASP A 298 18.56 14.93 -12.87
C ASP A 298 17.86 16.30 -12.65
N ILE A 299 16.64 16.42 -13.19
CA ILE A 299 15.78 17.60 -13.07
C ILE A 299 15.36 17.79 -11.61
N THR A 300 15.25 19.06 -11.20
CA THR A 300 14.69 19.50 -9.91
C THR A 300 13.34 18.81 -9.62
N LYS A 301 13.21 18.20 -8.43
CA LYS A 301 12.03 17.46 -7.98
C LYS A 301 11.12 18.33 -7.10
N SER A 302 10.01 17.78 -6.62
CA SER A 302 8.99 18.53 -5.85
C SER A 302 9.54 19.24 -4.61
N ILE A 303 10.54 18.69 -3.92
CA ILE A 303 11.11 19.30 -2.72
C ILE A 303 11.80 20.62 -3.06
N GLN A 304 12.70 20.61 -4.03
CA GLN A 304 13.43 21.81 -4.41
C GLN A 304 12.56 22.84 -5.13
N ILE A 305 11.58 22.38 -5.92
CA ILE A 305 10.58 23.28 -6.52
C ILE A 305 9.81 24.01 -5.41
N TYR A 306 9.30 23.28 -4.42
CA TYR A 306 8.54 23.89 -3.31
C TYR A 306 9.39 24.85 -2.47
N MET A 307 10.64 24.50 -2.19
CA MET A 307 11.59 25.40 -1.50
C MET A 307 11.80 26.69 -2.28
N HIS A 308 11.94 26.61 -3.61
CA HIS A 308 12.13 27.78 -4.46
C HIS A 308 10.88 28.67 -4.53
N GLU A 309 9.69 28.08 -4.65
CA GLU A 309 8.43 28.82 -4.74
C GLU A 309 8.03 29.52 -3.44
N THR A 310 8.25 28.86 -2.31
CA THR A 310 7.76 29.35 -1.00
C THR A 310 8.85 29.93 -0.12
N ASN A 311 10.13 29.83 -0.53
CA ASN A 311 11.29 30.31 0.20
C ASN A 311 11.39 29.74 1.64
N VAL A 312 11.07 28.45 1.78
CA VAL A 312 11.11 27.69 3.04
C VAL A 312 12.35 26.81 3.14
N TYR A 313 12.64 26.30 4.35
CA TYR A 313 13.72 25.36 4.54
C TYR A 313 13.35 23.95 4.07
N VAL A 314 14.37 23.12 3.83
CA VAL A 314 14.18 21.74 3.38
C VAL A 314 13.30 20.91 4.30
N GLU A 315 13.37 21.14 5.62
CA GLU A 315 12.56 20.38 6.57
C GLU A 315 11.08 20.75 6.48
N ASP A 316 10.76 22.04 6.31
CA ASP A 316 9.38 22.49 6.05
C ASP A 316 8.85 21.91 4.73
N ALA A 317 9.71 21.83 3.71
CA ALA A 317 9.36 21.22 2.42
C ALA A 317 9.06 19.72 2.55
N LYS A 318 9.89 18.97 3.29
CA LYS A 318 9.66 17.55 3.59
C LYS A 318 8.40 17.34 4.43
N GLU A 319 8.15 18.19 5.42
CA GLU A 319 6.93 18.14 6.23
C GLU A 319 5.69 18.35 5.35
N HIS A 320 5.74 19.32 4.43
CA HIS A 320 4.67 19.53 3.47
C HIS A 320 4.47 18.33 2.50
N ARG A 321 5.54 17.63 2.11
CA ARG A 321 5.41 16.36 1.36
C ARG A 321 4.71 15.27 2.17
N ASN A 322 5.08 15.10 3.44
CA ASN A 322 4.46 14.13 4.35
C ASN A 322 2.98 14.45 4.59
N TYR A 323 2.63 15.74 4.70
CA TYR A 323 1.25 16.19 4.72
C TYR A 323 0.49 15.73 3.46
N LEU A 324 1.03 15.95 2.28
CA LEU A 324 0.38 15.55 1.02
C LEU A 324 0.27 14.02 0.85
N ILE A 325 1.22 13.25 1.38
CA ILE A 325 1.07 11.79 1.52
C ILE A 325 -0.13 11.46 2.40
N SER A 326 -0.28 12.12 3.56
CA SER A 326 -1.43 11.92 4.45
C SER A 326 -2.74 12.27 3.74
N GLU A 327 -2.82 13.36 2.99
CA GLU A 327 -4.02 13.75 2.23
C GLU A 327 -4.37 12.72 1.14
N ALA A 328 -3.38 12.24 0.39
CA ALA A 328 -3.59 11.20 -0.62
C ALA A 328 -4.12 9.89 0.02
N TRP A 329 -3.63 9.53 1.21
CA TRP A 329 -4.13 8.39 1.96
C TRP A 329 -5.60 8.53 2.37
N LYS A 330 -6.07 9.73 2.74
CA LYS A 330 -7.51 9.96 3.02
C LYS A 330 -8.37 9.62 1.80
N LYS A 331 -7.93 10.03 0.61
CA LYS A 331 -8.63 9.76 -0.65
C LYS A 331 -8.60 8.28 -1.02
N ILE A 332 -7.49 7.57 -0.77
CA ILE A 332 -7.42 6.11 -0.93
C ILE A 332 -8.41 5.43 0.03
N ASN A 333 -8.44 5.84 1.31
CA ASN A 333 -9.33 5.27 2.32
C ASN A 333 -10.80 5.44 1.93
N GLU A 334 -11.18 6.62 1.46
CA GLU A 334 -12.53 6.91 0.97
C GLU A 334 -12.90 6.04 -0.22
N ALA A 335 -12.00 5.92 -1.22
CA ALA A 335 -12.23 5.08 -2.39
C ALA A 335 -12.42 3.59 -2.02
N CYS A 336 -11.70 3.10 -1.00
CA CYS A 336 -11.84 1.75 -0.48
C CYS A 336 -13.22 1.47 0.16
N VAL A 337 -13.92 2.51 0.65
CA VAL A 337 -15.22 2.38 1.33
C VAL A 337 -16.37 2.65 0.38
N VAL A 338 -16.26 3.69 -0.45
CA VAL A 338 -17.37 4.21 -1.26
C VAL A 338 -17.53 3.46 -2.59
N ASN A 339 -16.44 2.94 -3.17
CA ASN A 339 -16.47 2.47 -4.55
C ASN A 339 -16.84 0.97 -4.68
N SER A 340 -18.13 0.67 -4.47
CA SER A 340 -18.69 -0.68 -4.65
C SER A 340 -18.59 -1.23 -6.08
N SER A 341 -18.25 -0.39 -7.07
CA SER A 341 -18.17 -0.77 -8.48
C SER A 341 -16.78 -1.26 -8.93
N ILE A 342 -15.75 -1.06 -8.11
CA ILE A 342 -14.39 -1.57 -8.39
C ILE A 342 -14.20 -2.93 -7.71
N ASN A 343 -13.55 -3.86 -8.41
CA ASN A 343 -13.14 -5.14 -7.86
C ASN A 343 -12.30 -4.94 -6.57
N GLY A 344 -12.74 -5.52 -5.45
CA GLY A 344 -12.07 -5.41 -4.16
C GLY A 344 -10.62 -5.90 -4.16
N THR A 345 -10.29 -6.92 -4.97
CA THR A 345 -8.91 -7.37 -5.17
C THR A 345 -8.06 -6.29 -5.81
N PHE A 346 -8.60 -5.57 -6.79
CA PHE A 346 -7.88 -4.47 -7.42
C PHE A 346 -7.67 -3.29 -6.45
N VAL A 347 -8.68 -2.94 -5.66
CA VAL A 347 -8.56 -1.92 -4.60
C VAL A 347 -7.44 -2.27 -3.62
N GLU A 348 -7.33 -3.54 -3.23
CA GLU A 348 -6.23 -4.01 -2.38
C GLU A 348 -4.86 -3.87 -3.06
N ILE A 349 -4.75 -4.22 -4.36
CA ILE A 349 -3.52 -4.04 -5.15
C ILE A 349 -3.11 -2.56 -5.20
N VAL A 350 -4.04 -1.65 -5.48
CA VAL A 350 -3.78 -0.20 -5.53
C VAL A 350 -3.32 0.32 -4.17
N THR A 351 -3.97 -0.11 -3.09
CA THR A 351 -3.58 0.25 -1.73
C THR A 351 -2.19 -0.29 -1.39
N ASN A 352 -1.92 -1.55 -1.71
CA ASN A 352 -0.61 -2.18 -1.47
C ASN A 352 0.51 -1.54 -2.31
N MET A 353 0.19 -0.98 -3.48
CA MET A 353 1.14 -0.21 -4.27
C MET A 353 1.60 1.06 -3.55
N ALA A 354 0.68 1.80 -2.93
CA ALA A 354 1.04 2.95 -2.09
C ALA A 354 1.93 2.53 -0.89
N ARG A 355 1.58 1.42 -0.23
CA ARG A 355 2.33 0.86 0.91
C ARG A 355 3.74 0.43 0.54
N VAL A 356 3.90 -0.27 -0.59
CA VAL A 356 5.22 -0.76 -1.02
C VAL A 356 6.11 0.40 -1.45
N SER A 357 5.58 1.44 -2.11
CA SER A 357 6.37 2.63 -2.43
C SER A 357 6.90 3.33 -1.19
N GLN A 358 6.06 3.55 -0.17
CA GLN A 358 6.54 4.13 1.09
C GLN A 358 7.58 3.24 1.78
N PHE A 359 7.43 1.92 1.72
CA PHE A 359 8.42 0.99 2.25
C PHE A 359 9.77 1.13 1.53
N MET A 360 9.77 1.16 0.20
CA MET A 360 10.99 1.22 -0.61
C MET A 360 11.76 2.51 -0.37
N TYR A 361 11.05 3.64 -0.23
CA TYR A 361 11.68 4.95 -0.06
C TYR A 361 11.87 5.41 1.39
N GLN A 362 11.49 4.58 2.38
CA GLN A 362 11.49 4.95 3.80
C GLN A 362 12.88 5.39 4.30
N HIS A 363 13.95 4.82 3.76
CA HIS A 363 15.34 5.05 4.20
C HIS A 363 16.25 5.59 3.08
N GLY A 364 15.68 6.17 2.02
CA GLY A 364 16.41 6.65 0.84
C GLY A 364 15.99 5.91 -0.44
N ASP A 365 16.86 5.84 -1.44
CA ASP A 365 16.57 5.17 -2.72
C ASP A 365 16.62 3.63 -2.60
N GLY A 366 15.54 3.01 -2.15
CA GLY A 366 15.46 1.54 -2.06
C GLY A 366 15.38 0.80 -3.39
N HIS A 367 15.20 1.52 -4.51
CA HIS A 367 15.03 0.92 -5.84
C HIS A 367 16.34 0.92 -6.64
N GLY A 368 16.96 2.08 -6.80
CA GLY A 368 18.14 2.27 -7.66
C GLY A 368 19.46 2.15 -6.91
N HIS A 369 19.52 2.61 -5.65
CA HIS A 369 20.75 2.66 -4.87
C HIS A 369 20.48 2.63 -3.36
N ASP A 370 20.25 1.43 -2.80
CA ASP A 370 19.91 1.22 -1.39
C ASP A 370 21.10 1.52 -0.45
N ILE A 371 21.36 2.81 -0.23
CA ILE A 371 22.41 3.30 0.66
C ILE A 371 22.10 2.81 2.08
N GLY A 372 23.03 2.03 2.64
CA GLY A 372 22.88 1.44 3.98
C GLY A 372 22.26 0.04 3.99
N GLY A 373 21.83 -0.49 2.85
CA GLY A 373 21.47 -1.91 2.69
C GLY A 373 20.23 -2.38 3.45
N LYS A 374 19.42 -1.47 4.00
CA LYS A 374 18.25 -1.82 4.82
C LYS A 374 17.16 -2.49 3.99
N ASN A 375 16.91 -2.02 2.76
CA ASN A 375 15.93 -2.67 1.90
C ASN A 375 16.46 -4.01 1.42
N LYS A 376 17.75 -4.12 1.10
CA LYS A 376 18.40 -5.38 0.76
C LYS A 376 18.25 -6.42 1.86
N GLU A 377 18.51 -6.06 3.12
CA GLU A 377 18.32 -6.95 4.27
C GLU A 377 16.86 -7.42 4.38
N ARG A 378 15.91 -6.49 4.34
CA ARG A 378 14.47 -6.79 4.42
C ARG A 378 13.99 -7.70 3.28
N VAL A 379 14.45 -7.44 2.04
CA VAL A 379 14.14 -8.26 0.87
C VAL A 379 14.77 -9.64 0.97
N THR A 380 15.98 -9.74 1.52
CA THR A 380 16.67 -11.02 1.76
C THR A 380 15.90 -11.87 2.75
N LEU A 381 15.47 -11.29 3.88
CA LEU A 381 14.63 -11.96 4.87
C LEU A 381 13.27 -12.38 4.29
N LEU A 382 12.73 -11.60 3.36
CA LEU A 382 11.43 -11.89 2.76
C LEU A 382 11.51 -13.01 1.71
N LEU A 383 12.49 -12.95 0.82
CA LEU A 383 12.52 -13.76 -0.41
C LEU A 383 13.55 -14.89 -0.38
N ILE A 384 14.56 -14.83 0.49
CA ILE A 384 15.69 -15.77 0.47
C ILE A 384 15.76 -16.61 1.75
N GLU A 385 15.66 -15.97 2.92
CA GLU A 385 15.86 -16.65 4.20
C GLU A 385 14.53 -17.18 4.77
N PRO A 386 14.33 -18.51 4.84
CA PRO A 386 13.12 -19.07 5.43
C PRO A 386 13.10 -18.89 6.94
N ILE A 387 11.91 -18.95 7.54
CA ILE A 387 11.77 -19.03 9.00
C ILE A 387 12.08 -20.46 9.45
N PRO A 388 12.99 -20.66 10.42
CA PRO A 388 13.24 -22.00 10.96
C PRO A 388 11.97 -22.61 11.56
N LEU A 389 11.64 -23.81 11.11
CA LEU A 389 10.62 -24.67 11.71
C LEU A 389 11.30 -25.49 12.82
N LYS A 390 10.64 -25.63 13.97
CA LYS A 390 11.15 -26.41 15.11
C LYS A 390 10.75 -27.87 14.99
#